data_AF-A0A2G4IRV1-F1
#
_entry.id   AF-A0A2G4IRV1-F1
#
_cell.length_a   1.000
_cell.length_b   1.000
_cell.length_c   1.000
_cell.angle_alpha   90.00
_cell.angle_beta   90.00
_cell.angle_gamma   90.00
#
_symmetry.space_group_name_H-M   'P 1'
#
loop_
_entity.id
_entity.type
_entity.pdbx_description
1 polymer ?
#
loop_
_entity_poly.entity_id
_entity_poly.type
_entity_poly.pdbx_seq_one_letter_code
_entity_poly.pdbx_strand_id
1 'polypeptide(L)'
;MAYRQNLVMAVALVFVGPSIALAKGNVEQGRAIAIECFACHGKDGNAPSTSNPKIGGQHERYLVLSLKEYKNGGRKESLMRGAVLKMTDQEIEDVAAYYAAQKNFAEAPAPKPGSAAAAKAAADKAAAPAGPAPTGPGAFRVDKVERKATFVALLAQAVEASKAAKPLKSDACPKVDASLATKDSDSDGVADAFDAAPENAAEFARDANGDGRFEICSIQQLQAIVSMGVGDGKKTSLTPDDRLKRNYELARDIDAAPLDNFVPIGSCGPDDNCMMARGKYGFMGVFDGRNHVIRNLKISLPQRGGVGLFGVLGETGVVMNLSVENASIEGRSGTGIMVGANMGTVYKTHAKGTVKAGLAVGGSVGGNSGLVAMSTAEGGVTAQQAAGGLVGDMTGGVVSSSADVTVSGNRALGGLVGLSTFGMVFDSSASGPVKGTSDLGGLVGMNTDGTVNNSFSTASVIGETSNIGGLVGFNSLSVVRNSYATGAVSGADTVGGLVGRNNGVIRRSYAAASVKGESNSGSLVGITVDGEEKSSFAPGAPADLKTLEAEKSGWAPKVNISHDMLDFYCDRNFSGAIEPSERTAQNYIWKFDKSAMPPSLRCGVSAN
;
A
#
# COMPACT_ATOMS: atom_id res chain seq x y z
N MET A 1 51.84 75.90 16.85
CA MET A 1 50.41 75.74 16.47
C MET A 1 50.14 74.23 16.46
N ALA A 2 49.68 73.69 17.60
CA ALA A 2 48.31 73.19 17.81
C ALA A 2 47.98 71.95 16.94
N TYR A 3 48.11 70.74 17.49
CA TYR A 3 47.02 69.88 18.03
C TYR A 3 46.09 69.29 16.96
N ARG A 4 46.16 67.97 16.72
CA ARG A 4 45.16 66.98 17.18
C ARG A 4 45.43 65.57 16.64
N GLN A 5 45.41 64.62 17.57
CA GLN A 5 45.25 63.17 17.39
C GLN A 5 43.94 62.88 16.63
N ASN A 6 43.90 61.83 15.81
CA ASN A 6 42.65 61.13 15.50
C ASN A 6 42.88 59.60 15.53
N LEU A 7 42.04 58.99 16.35
CA LEU A 7 41.95 57.60 16.75
C LEU A 7 41.03 56.84 15.77
N VAL A 8 41.42 55.60 15.44
CA VAL A 8 40.64 54.38 15.16
C VAL A 8 39.15 54.52 14.81
N MET A 9 38.71 53.92 13.69
CA MET A 9 37.65 52.89 13.64
C MET A 9 37.41 52.40 12.21
N ALA A 10 37.81 51.16 11.92
CA ALA A 10 37.38 50.41 10.74
C ALA A 10 35.98 49.84 11.03
N VAL A 11 34.97 50.32 10.30
CA VAL A 11 33.61 49.75 10.33
C VAL A 11 33.56 48.59 9.35
N ALA A 12 33.69 47.36 9.86
CA ALA A 12 33.30 46.16 9.13
C ALA A 12 31.76 46.07 9.15
N LEU A 13 31.12 46.43 8.04
CA LEU A 13 29.69 46.22 7.81
C LEU A 13 29.45 44.72 7.58
N VAL A 14 29.11 44.02 8.67
CA VAL A 14 28.50 42.69 8.60
C VAL A 14 27.06 42.89 8.13
N PHE A 15 26.78 42.57 6.87
CA PHE A 15 25.42 42.36 6.40
C PHE A 15 24.87 41.09 7.05
N VAL A 16 24.25 41.22 8.21
CA VAL A 16 23.31 40.23 8.73
C VAL A 16 22.02 40.40 7.92
N GLY A 17 21.92 39.71 6.79
CA GLY A 17 20.62 39.51 6.15
C GLY A 17 19.73 38.71 7.11
N PRO A 18 18.46 39.06 7.29
CA PRO A 18 17.56 38.23 8.08
C PRO A 18 17.51 36.86 7.40
N SER A 19 17.98 35.85 8.12
CA SER A 19 17.63 34.47 7.81
C SER A 19 16.10 34.40 7.90
N ILE A 20 15.43 34.14 6.78
CA ILE A 20 14.01 33.77 6.81
C ILE A 20 13.99 32.34 7.38
N ALA A 21 14.09 32.25 8.70
CA ALA A 21 13.60 31.10 9.41
C ALA A 21 12.09 31.09 9.20
N LEU A 22 11.54 30.04 8.56
CA LEU A 22 10.11 29.78 8.66
C LEU A 22 9.77 29.68 10.15
N ALA A 23 9.03 30.67 10.66
CA ALA A 23 8.61 30.71 12.04
C ALA A 23 7.51 29.67 12.24
N LYS A 24 7.77 28.69 13.10
CA LYS A 24 6.78 27.69 13.55
C LYS A 24 5.47 28.38 13.97
N GLY A 25 4.32 27.81 13.58
CA GLY A 25 3.00 28.38 13.88
C GLY A 25 2.77 28.64 15.38
N ASN A 26 2.16 29.79 15.69
CA ASN A 26 1.86 30.24 17.04
C ASN A 26 0.41 29.89 17.43
N VAL A 27 0.25 28.97 18.39
CA VAL A 27 -1.06 28.48 18.86
C VAL A 27 -1.95 29.61 19.42
N GLU A 28 -1.37 30.61 20.09
CA GLU A 28 -2.13 31.72 20.68
C GLU A 28 -2.64 32.69 19.61
N GLN A 29 -1.79 33.03 18.63
CA GLN A 29 -2.20 33.84 17.47
C GLN A 29 -3.21 33.10 16.61
N GLY A 30 -2.98 31.80 16.41
CA GLY A 30 -3.89 30.90 15.70
C GLY A 30 -5.28 30.85 16.31
N ARG A 31 -5.38 30.86 17.63
CA ARG A 31 -6.67 30.92 18.35
C ARG A 31 -7.45 32.19 18.03
N ALA A 32 -6.76 33.33 17.92
CA ALA A 32 -7.40 34.62 17.64
C ALA A 32 -7.94 34.67 16.20
N ILE A 33 -7.20 34.10 15.26
CA ILE A 33 -7.60 34.04 13.84
C ILE A 33 -8.68 32.98 13.60
N ALA A 34 -8.60 31.84 14.29
CA ALA A 34 -9.54 30.73 14.14
C ALA A 34 -10.99 31.05 14.57
N ILE A 35 -11.25 32.23 15.16
CA ILE A 35 -12.61 32.66 15.54
C ILE A 35 -13.56 32.58 14.35
N GLU A 36 -13.11 32.94 13.14
CA GLU A 36 -13.90 32.85 11.91
C GLU A 36 -14.18 31.41 11.49
N CYS A 37 -13.34 30.46 11.90
CA CYS A 37 -13.49 29.03 11.60
C CYS A 37 -14.45 28.32 12.57
N PHE A 38 -14.72 28.91 13.75
CA PHE A 38 -15.49 28.25 14.82
C PHE A 38 -16.93 27.91 14.42
N ALA A 39 -17.57 28.75 13.60
CA ALA A 39 -18.96 28.54 13.20
C ALA A 39 -19.15 27.21 12.45
N CYS A 40 -18.16 26.81 11.65
CA CYS A 40 -18.23 25.61 10.83
C CYS A 40 -17.51 24.41 11.47
N HIS A 41 -16.37 24.67 12.10
CA HIS A 41 -15.48 23.61 12.61
C HIS A 41 -15.52 23.43 14.12
N GLY A 42 -16.21 24.29 14.87
CA GLY A 42 -16.19 24.29 16.32
C GLY A 42 -14.92 24.95 16.90
N LYS A 43 -15.00 25.37 18.15
CA LYS A 43 -13.88 26.00 18.88
C LYS A 43 -12.72 25.03 19.09
N ASP A 44 -13.04 23.76 19.27
CA ASP A 44 -12.13 22.63 19.48
C ASP A 44 -11.85 21.84 18.18
N GLY A 45 -12.40 22.28 17.05
CA GLY A 45 -12.30 21.56 15.78
C GLY A 45 -13.27 20.37 15.67
N ASN A 46 -14.24 20.25 16.58
CA ASN A 46 -15.37 19.34 16.47
C ASN A 46 -16.54 20.03 15.76
N ALA A 47 -16.62 19.85 14.44
CA ALA A 47 -17.69 20.43 13.65
C ALA A 47 -19.08 20.04 14.18
N PRO A 48 -20.00 21.00 14.42
CA PRO A 48 -21.34 20.72 14.94
C PRO A 48 -22.28 20.10 13.89
N SER A 49 -21.93 20.19 12.60
CA SER A 49 -22.67 19.61 11.48
C SER A 49 -21.82 18.56 10.78
N THR A 50 -22.45 17.47 10.33
CA THR A 50 -21.81 16.42 9.51
C THR A 50 -21.38 16.91 8.13
N SER A 51 -21.90 18.05 7.67
CA SER A 51 -21.50 18.69 6.41
C SER A 51 -20.12 19.37 6.51
N ASN A 52 -19.61 19.60 7.71
CA ASN A 52 -18.30 20.22 7.94
C ASN A 52 -17.32 19.19 8.53
N PRO A 53 -16.07 19.15 8.07
CA PRO A 53 -15.10 18.20 8.59
C PRO A 53 -14.66 18.58 10.01
N LYS A 54 -14.40 17.55 10.82
CA LYS A 54 -13.72 17.67 12.11
C LYS A 54 -12.22 17.84 11.87
N ILE A 55 -11.66 18.94 12.38
CA ILE A 55 -10.26 19.34 12.13
C ILE A 55 -9.44 19.46 13.41
N GLY A 56 -10.06 19.28 14.58
CA GLY A 56 -9.37 19.29 15.87
C GLY A 56 -8.45 18.09 16.04
N GLY A 57 -7.20 18.34 16.43
CA GLY A 57 -6.17 17.31 16.61
C GLY A 57 -5.56 16.78 15.29
N GLN A 58 -5.90 17.40 14.16
CA GLN A 58 -5.33 17.07 12.86
C GLN A 58 -3.88 17.54 12.74
N HIS A 59 -3.04 16.85 11.95
CA HIS A 59 -1.62 17.21 11.83
C HIS A 59 -1.44 18.66 11.35
N GLU A 60 -0.66 19.47 12.09
CA GLU A 60 -0.43 20.89 11.81
C GLU A 60 -0.06 21.11 10.34
N ARG A 61 0.94 20.37 9.85
CA ARG A 61 1.37 20.43 8.43
C ARG A 61 0.24 20.10 7.43
N TYR A 62 -0.66 19.16 7.74
CA TYR A 62 -1.80 18.86 6.87
C TYR A 62 -2.79 20.02 6.81
N LEU A 63 -3.04 20.68 7.95
CA LEU A 63 -3.90 21.86 8.02
C LEU A 63 -3.28 23.04 7.25
N VAL A 64 -1.98 23.31 7.43
CA VAL A 64 -1.25 24.33 6.66
C VAL A 64 -1.41 24.11 5.16
N LEU A 65 -1.11 22.89 4.69
CA LEU A 65 -1.19 22.57 3.26
C LEU A 65 -2.62 22.56 2.74
N SER A 66 -3.58 22.07 3.52
CA SER A 66 -5.00 22.09 3.13
C SER A 66 -5.53 23.51 2.96
N LEU A 67 -5.18 24.42 3.89
CA LEU A 67 -5.55 25.82 3.82
C LEU A 67 -4.84 26.53 2.65
N LYS A 68 -3.56 26.24 2.40
CA LYS A 68 -2.84 26.74 1.21
C LYS A 68 -3.43 26.22 -0.11
N GLU A 69 -3.86 24.97 -0.18
CA GLU A 69 -4.50 24.39 -1.37
C GLU A 69 -5.90 24.99 -1.62
N TYR A 70 -6.67 25.32 -0.57
CA TYR A 70 -7.92 26.10 -0.73
C TYR A 70 -7.64 27.53 -1.19
N LYS A 71 -6.60 28.19 -0.65
CA LYS A 71 -6.17 29.55 -1.03
C LYS A 71 -5.72 29.61 -2.50
N ASN A 72 -4.90 28.65 -2.91
CA ASN A 72 -4.29 28.60 -4.25
C ASN A 72 -5.17 27.90 -5.30
N GLY A 73 -6.33 27.36 -4.90
CA GLY A 73 -7.32 26.77 -5.79
C GLY A 73 -7.10 25.32 -6.20
N GLY A 74 -6.17 24.61 -5.55
CA GLY A 74 -5.99 23.17 -5.71
C GLY A 74 -7.12 22.34 -5.06
N ARG A 75 -7.79 22.89 -4.02
CA ARG A 75 -9.08 22.39 -3.51
C ARG A 75 -10.21 23.37 -3.85
N LYS A 76 -11.32 22.84 -4.36
CA LYS A 76 -12.40 23.64 -5.01
C LYS A 76 -13.60 23.99 -4.13
N GLU A 77 -13.56 23.73 -2.81
CA GLU A 77 -14.68 24.06 -1.92
C GLU A 77 -14.78 25.59 -1.73
N SER A 78 -15.87 26.18 -2.23
CA SER A 78 -16.06 27.63 -2.31
C SER A 78 -16.07 28.30 -0.94
N LEU A 79 -16.66 27.65 0.08
CA LEU A 79 -16.73 28.18 1.44
C LEU A 79 -15.36 28.25 2.10
N MET A 80 -14.59 27.16 2.02
CA MET A 80 -13.23 27.11 2.57
C MET A 80 -12.28 28.04 1.81
N ARG A 81 -12.41 28.12 0.48
CA ARG A 81 -11.65 29.09 -0.31
C ARG A 81 -11.93 30.52 0.14
N GLY A 82 -13.20 30.88 0.33
CA GLY A 82 -13.60 32.20 0.83
C GLY A 82 -13.01 32.53 2.20
N ALA A 83 -12.95 31.54 3.10
CA ALA A 83 -12.41 31.70 4.45
C ALA A 83 -10.90 31.95 4.48
N VAL A 84 -10.12 31.34 3.56
CA VAL A 84 -8.65 31.41 3.60
C VAL A 84 -8.03 32.38 2.59
N LEU A 85 -8.83 32.94 1.67
CA LEU A 85 -8.34 33.71 0.52
C LEU A 85 -7.48 34.92 0.92
N LYS A 86 -7.82 35.55 2.06
CA LYS A 86 -7.16 36.76 2.55
C LYS A 86 -6.11 36.49 3.63
N MET A 87 -5.95 35.24 4.06
CA MET A 87 -4.98 34.88 5.09
C MET A 87 -3.57 34.91 4.52
N THR A 88 -2.63 35.47 5.27
CA THR A 88 -1.20 35.36 5.05
C THR A 88 -0.72 33.93 5.33
N ASP A 89 0.48 33.59 4.85
CA ASP A 89 1.02 32.25 5.07
C ASP A 89 1.32 31.98 6.54
N GLN A 90 1.71 33.01 7.32
CA GLN A 90 1.90 32.90 8.76
C GLN A 90 0.57 32.67 9.49
N GLU A 91 -0.49 33.40 9.13
CA GLU A 91 -1.83 33.20 9.73
C GLU A 91 -2.37 31.79 9.46
N ILE A 92 -2.05 31.21 8.30
CA ILE A 92 -2.37 29.81 7.99
C ILE A 92 -1.59 28.85 8.90
N GLU A 93 -0.30 29.09 9.13
CA GLU A 93 0.52 28.30 10.06
C GLU A 93 0.03 28.41 11.50
N ASP A 94 -0.37 29.60 11.93
CA ASP A 94 -0.88 29.85 13.27
C ASP A 94 -2.23 29.14 13.49
N VAL A 95 -3.20 29.28 12.58
CA VAL A 95 -4.51 28.59 12.67
C VAL A 95 -4.35 27.07 12.62
N ALA A 96 -3.43 26.58 11.79
CA ALA A 96 -3.10 25.17 11.74
C ALA A 96 -2.52 24.67 13.06
N ALA A 97 -1.59 25.43 13.68
CA ALA A 97 -1.02 25.10 14.98
C ALA A 97 -2.09 25.07 16.07
N TYR A 98 -3.03 26.02 16.04
CA TYR A 98 -4.16 26.07 16.99
C TYR A 98 -5.05 24.83 16.91
N TYR A 99 -5.52 24.45 15.72
CA TYR A 99 -6.40 23.29 15.56
C TYR A 99 -5.66 21.96 15.77
N ALA A 100 -4.39 21.89 15.43
CA ALA A 100 -3.54 20.72 15.69
C ALA A 100 -3.32 20.48 17.20
N ALA A 101 -3.32 21.54 18.01
CA ALA A 101 -3.21 21.45 19.46
C ALA A 101 -4.50 20.99 20.18
N GLN A 102 -5.64 20.87 19.47
CA GLN A 102 -6.90 20.43 20.06
C GLN A 102 -6.94 18.91 20.25
N LYS A 103 -7.83 18.41 21.14
CA LYS A 103 -7.96 16.97 21.42
C LYS A 103 -8.61 16.23 20.23
N ASN A 104 -8.08 15.05 19.88
CA ASN A 104 -8.64 14.18 18.83
C ASN A 104 -10.06 13.70 19.18
N PHE A 105 -10.94 13.58 18.18
CA PHE A 105 -12.28 12.99 18.34
C PHE A 105 -12.35 11.59 17.72
N ALA A 106 -12.35 10.57 18.58
CA ALA A 106 -13.05 9.32 18.31
C ALA A 106 -14.18 9.18 19.34
N GLU A 107 -15.33 8.74 18.83
CA GLU A 107 -16.55 8.28 19.54
C GLU A 107 -17.65 9.31 19.87
N ALA A 108 -18.88 8.96 19.45
CA ALA A 108 -20.11 9.63 19.84
C ALA A 108 -20.64 9.03 21.16
N PRO A 109 -21.40 9.77 22.00
CA PRO A 109 -21.82 9.29 23.29
C PRO A 109 -22.89 8.18 23.20
N ALA A 110 -22.73 7.12 24.00
CA ALA A 110 -23.78 6.17 24.33
C ALA A 110 -24.96 6.88 25.05
N PRO A 111 -26.20 6.37 24.96
CA PRO A 111 -27.37 7.04 25.54
C PRO A 111 -27.29 7.05 27.08
N LYS A 112 -27.66 8.19 27.68
CA LYS A 112 -27.59 8.43 29.13
C LYS A 112 -28.53 7.50 29.92
N PRO A 113 -28.06 6.81 30.97
CA PRO A 113 -28.90 6.30 32.05
C PRO A 113 -29.24 7.41 33.05
N GLY A 114 -30.45 7.38 33.59
CA GLY A 114 -31.03 8.38 34.47
C GLY A 114 -30.35 8.54 35.84
N SER A 115 -30.81 9.58 36.51
CA SER A 115 -30.29 10.24 37.73
C SER A 115 -29.93 9.34 38.91
N ALA A 116 -28.92 9.82 39.63
CA ALA A 116 -28.47 9.43 40.96
C ALA A 116 -29.60 9.17 41.97
N ALA A 117 -29.59 7.96 42.53
CA ALA A 117 -30.01 7.70 43.90
C ALA A 117 -29.10 6.61 44.49
N ALA A 118 -28.11 7.09 45.26
CA ALA A 118 -27.45 6.42 46.39
C ALA A 118 -27.09 4.92 46.20
N ALA A 119 -25.88 4.53 45.82
CA ALA A 119 -24.59 4.91 46.39
C ALA A 119 -24.60 4.98 47.94
N LYS A 120 -25.06 3.92 48.64
CA LYS A 120 -24.75 3.70 50.06
C LYS A 120 -24.86 2.24 50.53
N ALA A 121 -24.35 1.26 49.79
CA ALA A 121 -24.36 -0.14 50.27
C ALA A 121 -23.18 -1.03 49.85
N ALA A 122 -22.15 -0.51 49.17
CA ALA A 122 -21.02 -1.33 48.71
C ALA A 122 -19.66 -0.82 49.20
N ALA A 123 -19.62 -0.15 50.36
CA ALA A 123 -18.42 0.43 50.95
C ALA A 123 -17.83 -0.40 52.11
N ASP A 124 -18.22 -1.68 52.25
CA ASP A 124 -17.65 -2.56 53.28
C ASP A 124 -17.38 -3.96 52.69
N LYS A 125 -16.18 -4.16 52.13
CA LYS A 125 -15.33 -5.34 52.38
C LYS A 125 -14.04 -5.34 51.53
N ALA A 126 -12.94 -5.39 52.27
CA ALA A 126 -11.63 -5.99 51.98
C ALA A 126 -10.59 -5.17 51.19
N ALA A 127 -9.48 -4.92 51.89
CA ALA A 127 -8.31 -4.14 51.52
C ALA A 127 -7.22 -4.91 50.72
N ALA A 128 -6.55 -4.15 49.84
CA ALA A 128 -5.13 -4.16 49.40
C ALA A 128 -4.55 -5.34 48.56
N PRO A 129 -3.46 -5.13 47.76
CA PRO A 129 -2.94 -3.90 47.12
C PRO A 129 -2.77 -4.00 45.58
N ALA A 130 -2.44 -2.85 44.98
CA ALA A 130 -2.34 -2.59 43.54
C ALA A 130 -1.16 -3.28 42.83
N GLY A 131 -1.47 -3.97 41.73
CA GLY A 131 -0.57 -4.12 40.58
C GLY A 131 -0.96 -3.13 39.47
N PRO A 132 -0.03 -2.69 38.60
CA PRO A 132 -0.37 -1.77 37.52
C PRO A 132 -1.39 -2.44 36.59
N ALA A 133 -2.54 -1.78 36.43
CA ALA A 133 -3.57 -2.20 35.52
C ALA A 133 -3.03 -2.17 34.07
N PRO A 134 -3.14 -3.27 33.30
CA PRO A 134 -2.87 -3.23 31.87
C PRO A 134 -3.91 -2.34 31.20
N THR A 135 -3.43 -1.27 30.58
CA THR A 135 -4.23 -0.31 29.81
C THR A 135 -4.80 -0.99 28.56
N GLY A 136 -6.13 -1.07 28.50
CA GLY A 136 -6.89 -1.49 27.32
C GLY A 136 -6.73 -0.56 26.11
N PRO A 137 -7.25 -0.96 24.94
CA PRO A 137 -6.64 -0.70 23.64
C PRO A 137 -6.93 0.72 23.13
N GLY A 138 -5.86 1.46 22.85
CA GLY A 138 -5.91 2.74 22.14
C GLY A 138 -6.09 2.55 20.64
N ALA A 139 -6.85 3.45 20.02
CA ALA A 139 -6.96 3.55 18.57
C ALA A 139 -5.58 3.82 17.94
N PHE A 140 -5.22 2.97 16.98
CA PHE A 140 -3.94 2.87 16.26
C PHE A 140 -3.39 4.22 15.77
N ARG A 141 -2.48 4.84 16.53
CA ARG A 141 -1.38 5.67 15.99
C ARG A 141 -0.18 4.75 15.85
N VAL A 142 -0.03 4.12 14.68
CA VAL A 142 1.14 3.28 14.43
C VAL A 142 2.25 4.18 13.86
N ASP A 143 3.36 4.35 14.58
CA ASP A 143 4.58 5.00 14.04
C ASP A 143 5.00 4.28 12.73
N LYS A 144 5.68 4.97 11.80
CA LYS A 144 6.33 4.32 10.64
C LYS A 144 7.21 3.14 11.07
N VAL A 145 7.86 3.25 12.24
CA VAL A 145 8.63 2.16 12.87
C VAL A 145 7.74 0.97 13.22
N GLU A 146 6.60 1.23 13.85
CA GLU A 146 5.65 0.19 14.25
C GLU A 146 4.98 -0.47 13.02
N ARG A 147 4.73 0.26 11.93
CA ARG A 147 4.21 -0.32 10.66
C ARG A 147 5.21 -1.26 10.03
N LYS A 148 6.49 -0.88 10.00
CA LYS A 148 7.56 -1.78 9.52
C LYS A 148 7.62 -3.04 10.38
N ALA A 149 7.52 -2.92 11.69
CA ALA A 149 7.47 -4.06 12.60
C ALA A 149 6.26 -4.97 12.35
N THR A 150 5.08 -4.39 12.07
CA THR A 150 3.89 -5.16 11.69
C THR A 150 4.13 -5.98 10.42
N PHE A 151 4.72 -5.39 9.37
CA PHE A 151 5.00 -6.14 8.13
C PHE A 151 6.06 -7.21 8.30
N VAL A 152 7.09 -6.97 9.12
CA VAL A 152 8.07 -8.00 9.48
C VAL A 152 7.40 -9.16 10.22
N ALA A 153 6.48 -8.86 11.14
CA ALA A 153 5.72 -9.88 11.86
C ALA A 153 4.81 -10.70 10.92
N LEU A 154 4.08 -10.04 10.01
CA LEU A 154 3.24 -10.70 9.00
C LEU A 154 4.08 -11.58 8.06
N LEU A 155 5.25 -11.09 7.62
CA LEU A 155 6.17 -11.87 6.79
C LEU A 155 6.70 -13.10 7.56
N ALA A 156 7.10 -12.93 8.82
CA ALA A 156 7.54 -14.03 9.67
C ALA A 156 6.43 -15.07 9.86
N GLN A 157 5.19 -14.64 10.08
CA GLN A 157 4.03 -15.51 10.17
C GLN A 157 3.83 -16.33 8.89
N ALA A 158 3.91 -15.69 7.71
CA ALA A 158 3.78 -16.40 6.42
C ALA A 158 4.93 -17.38 6.18
N VAL A 159 6.16 -17.03 6.58
CA VAL A 159 7.33 -17.92 6.50
C VAL A 159 7.14 -19.13 7.41
N GLU A 160 6.72 -18.95 8.65
CA GLU A 160 6.47 -20.08 9.56
C GLU A 160 5.29 -20.94 9.09
N ALA A 161 4.22 -20.33 8.57
CA ALA A 161 3.14 -21.05 7.93
C ALA A 161 3.67 -21.91 6.76
N SER A 162 4.57 -21.40 5.92
CA SER A 162 5.12 -22.18 4.79
C SER A 162 5.94 -23.41 5.24
N LYS A 163 6.47 -23.41 6.46
CA LYS A 163 7.24 -24.54 7.02
C LYS A 163 6.36 -25.59 7.70
N ALA A 164 5.13 -25.24 8.07
CA ALA A 164 4.24 -26.11 8.83
C ALA A 164 3.61 -27.24 8.00
N ALA A 165 3.64 -27.13 6.66
CA ALA A 165 3.02 -28.09 5.77
C ALA A 165 3.79 -29.43 5.75
N LYS A 166 3.10 -30.55 6.02
CA LYS A 166 3.70 -31.87 5.88
C LYS A 166 3.75 -32.31 4.41
N PRO A 167 4.57 -33.32 4.07
CA PRO A 167 4.49 -33.95 2.76
C PRO A 167 3.10 -34.58 2.53
N LEU A 168 2.52 -34.34 1.35
CA LEU A 168 1.26 -34.96 0.95
C LEU A 168 1.41 -36.48 0.88
N LYS A 169 0.39 -37.21 1.34
CA LYS A 169 0.31 -38.65 1.13
C LYS A 169 -0.09 -38.98 -0.31
N SER A 170 0.29 -40.15 -0.81
CA SER A 170 0.00 -40.58 -2.19
C SER A 170 -1.50 -40.70 -2.49
N ASP A 171 -2.33 -40.84 -1.47
CA ASP A 171 -3.78 -40.94 -1.52
C ASP A 171 -4.50 -39.63 -1.14
N ALA A 172 -3.78 -38.52 -0.97
CA ALA A 172 -4.35 -37.22 -0.59
C ALA A 172 -5.44 -36.73 -1.56
N CYS A 173 -5.34 -37.14 -2.83
CA CYS A 173 -6.39 -36.93 -3.83
C CYS A 173 -6.91 -38.28 -4.34
N PRO A 174 -7.98 -38.84 -3.75
CA PRO A 174 -8.60 -40.05 -4.27
C PRO A 174 -9.07 -39.83 -5.72
N LYS A 175 -9.04 -40.90 -6.53
CA LYS A 175 -9.58 -40.84 -7.89
C LYS A 175 -11.06 -40.52 -7.80
N VAL A 176 -11.49 -39.44 -8.46
CA VAL A 176 -12.91 -39.12 -8.64
C VAL A 176 -13.50 -40.27 -9.44
N ASP A 177 -14.53 -40.94 -8.92
CA ASP A 177 -15.26 -41.96 -9.66
C ASP A 177 -15.91 -41.29 -10.88
N ALA A 178 -15.61 -41.78 -12.08
CA ALA A 178 -16.10 -41.20 -13.33
C ALA A 178 -17.64 -41.23 -13.45
N SER A 179 -18.33 -42.02 -12.62
CA SER A 179 -19.80 -42.09 -12.57
C SER A 179 -20.48 -40.89 -11.87
N LEU A 180 -19.70 -40.06 -11.19
CA LEU A 180 -20.15 -38.91 -10.40
C LEU A 180 -20.19 -37.59 -11.19
N ALA A 181 -19.65 -37.56 -12.43
CA ALA A 181 -19.47 -36.34 -13.21
C ALA A 181 -20.67 -35.91 -14.09
N THR A 182 -21.78 -36.65 -14.06
CA THR A 182 -22.91 -36.42 -15.00
C THR A 182 -24.31 -36.58 -14.39
N LYS A 183 -24.44 -36.62 -13.05
CA LYS A 183 -25.69 -37.06 -12.41
C LYS A 183 -26.30 -35.98 -11.52
N ASP A 184 -27.14 -35.13 -12.11
CA ASP A 184 -28.03 -34.18 -11.42
C ASP A 184 -28.91 -34.91 -10.37
N SER A 185 -28.40 -34.95 -9.14
CA SER A 185 -28.89 -35.75 -8.01
C SER A 185 -29.77 -34.94 -7.07
N ASP A 186 -29.79 -33.61 -7.19
CA ASP A 186 -30.72 -32.71 -6.50
C ASP A 186 -31.75 -32.04 -7.42
N SER A 187 -31.72 -32.38 -8.72
CA SER A 187 -32.74 -32.03 -9.72
C SER A 187 -32.91 -30.52 -9.95
N ASP A 188 -31.82 -29.76 -9.82
CA ASP A 188 -31.80 -28.33 -10.08
C ASP A 188 -31.55 -27.99 -11.57
N GLY A 189 -31.26 -29.00 -12.39
CA GLY A 189 -31.05 -28.89 -13.83
C GLY A 189 -29.60 -28.66 -14.23
N VAL A 190 -28.64 -28.68 -13.30
CA VAL A 190 -27.20 -28.47 -13.54
C VAL A 190 -26.39 -29.59 -12.90
N ALA A 191 -25.57 -30.30 -13.69
CA ALA A 191 -24.64 -31.28 -13.12
C ALA A 191 -23.45 -30.55 -12.46
N ASP A 192 -23.38 -30.53 -11.12
CA ASP A 192 -22.38 -29.73 -10.40
C ASP A 192 -21.66 -30.48 -9.24
N ALA A 193 -20.97 -29.74 -8.37
CA ALA A 193 -20.22 -30.31 -7.24
C ALA A 193 -21.08 -31.13 -6.26
N PHE A 194 -22.39 -30.88 -6.20
CA PHE A 194 -23.33 -31.51 -5.28
C PHE A 194 -23.69 -32.94 -5.69
N ASP A 195 -23.50 -33.25 -6.98
CA ASP A 195 -23.75 -34.54 -7.62
C ASP A 195 -22.60 -35.52 -7.49
N ALA A 196 -21.38 -34.95 -7.44
CA ALA A 196 -20.16 -35.72 -7.32
C ALA A 196 -19.69 -35.93 -5.87
N ALA A 197 -20.39 -35.33 -4.91
CA ALA A 197 -20.11 -35.52 -3.49
C ALA A 197 -20.74 -36.84 -3.01
N PRO A 198 -19.97 -37.79 -2.44
CA PRO A 198 -20.55 -39.00 -1.87
C PRO A 198 -21.56 -38.63 -0.75
N GLU A 199 -22.62 -39.43 -0.60
CA GLU A 199 -23.79 -39.17 0.27
C GLU A 199 -23.45 -38.90 1.75
N ASN A 200 -22.20 -39.12 2.16
CA ASN A 200 -21.59 -38.74 3.43
C ASN A 200 -20.62 -37.56 3.28
N ALA A 201 -21.17 -36.35 3.17
CA ALA A 201 -20.49 -35.04 3.13
C ALA A 201 -19.77 -34.63 4.44
N ALA A 202 -19.09 -35.55 5.13
CA ALA A 202 -18.46 -35.30 6.41
C ALA A 202 -17.10 -34.59 6.32
N GLU A 203 -16.43 -34.55 5.16
CA GLU A 203 -15.37 -33.56 4.91
C GLU A 203 -15.02 -33.54 3.41
N PHE A 204 -15.57 -32.55 2.73
CA PHE A 204 -15.42 -32.33 1.30
C PHE A 204 -13.97 -32.01 0.87
N ALA A 205 -13.19 -31.48 1.81
CA ALA A 205 -11.73 -31.52 1.81
C ALA A 205 -11.32 -32.35 3.03
N ARG A 206 -10.30 -33.19 2.90
CA ARG A 206 -9.81 -34.05 4.00
C ARG A 206 -8.47 -33.53 4.46
N ASP A 207 -8.11 -33.72 5.72
CA ASP A 207 -6.73 -33.60 6.21
C ASP A 207 -6.08 -34.99 6.14
N ALA A 208 -5.64 -35.36 4.94
CA ALA A 208 -5.12 -36.69 4.64
C ALA A 208 -3.80 -36.94 5.40
N ASN A 209 -3.00 -35.90 5.61
CA ASN A 209 -1.67 -36.02 6.19
C ASN A 209 -1.63 -35.75 7.72
N GLY A 210 -2.73 -35.25 8.30
CA GLY A 210 -2.90 -35.00 9.73
C GLY A 210 -2.09 -33.80 10.23
N ASP A 211 -1.94 -32.75 9.43
CA ASP A 211 -1.24 -31.50 9.80
C ASP A 211 -2.19 -30.33 10.10
N GLY A 212 -3.50 -30.57 10.06
CA GLY A 212 -4.52 -29.56 10.27
C GLY A 212 -4.79 -28.68 9.05
N ARG A 213 -4.31 -29.08 7.86
CA ARG A 213 -4.63 -28.46 6.57
C ARG A 213 -5.45 -29.41 5.72
N PHE A 214 -6.48 -28.87 5.10
CA PHE A 214 -7.39 -29.66 4.29
C PHE A 214 -6.97 -29.61 2.82
N GLU A 215 -6.68 -30.77 2.23
CA GLU A 215 -6.27 -30.90 0.85
C GLU A 215 -7.42 -30.66 -0.15
N ILE A 216 -7.16 -29.83 -1.16
CA ILE A 216 -8.05 -29.50 -2.27
C ILE A 216 -7.48 -30.08 -3.57
N CYS A 217 -8.31 -30.86 -4.27
CA CYS A 217 -7.94 -31.60 -5.48
C CYS A 217 -8.79 -31.27 -6.72
N SER A 218 -9.86 -30.49 -6.58
CA SER A 218 -10.73 -30.09 -7.70
C SER A 218 -11.29 -28.67 -7.53
N ILE A 219 -11.79 -28.09 -8.61
CA ILE A 219 -12.42 -26.77 -8.57
C ILE A 219 -13.72 -26.82 -7.75
N GLN A 220 -14.46 -27.92 -7.83
CA GLN A 220 -15.62 -28.19 -7.00
C GLN A 220 -15.24 -28.14 -5.53
N GLN A 221 -14.12 -28.77 -5.16
CA GLN A 221 -13.52 -28.73 -3.82
C GLN A 221 -13.11 -27.32 -3.36
N LEU A 222 -12.73 -26.44 -4.28
CA LEU A 222 -12.42 -25.07 -3.93
C LEU A 222 -13.71 -24.25 -3.70
N GLN A 223 -14.73 -24.46 -4.53
CA GLN A 223 -15.99 -23.71 -4.53
C GLN A 223 -16.82 -23.92 -3.25
N ALA A 224 -16.88 -25.14 -2.69
CA ALA A 224 -17.66 -25.39 -1.47
C ALA A 224 -17.04 -24.92 -0.15
N ILE A 225 -15.87 -24.28 -0.20
CA ILE A 225 -15.44 -23.41 0.91
C ILE A 225 -16.52 -22.35 1.18
N VAL A 226 -17.13 -21.79 0.12
CA VAL A 226 -18.15 -20.74 0.22
C VAL A 226 -19.59 -21.17 -0.05
N SER A 227 -19.84 -22.19 -0.86
CA SER A 227 -21.20 -22.47 -1.36
C SER A 227 -22.16 -23.14 -0.38
N MET A 228 -21.73 -23.54 0.83
CA MET A 228 -22.62 -24.36 1.69
C MET A 228 -23.34 -23.55 2.77
N GLY A 229 -24.61 -23.24 2.52
CA GLY A 229 -25.58 -22.97 3.58
C GLY A 229 -26.55 -21.86 3.21
N VAL A 230 -27.74 -22.23 2.71
CA VAL A 230 -29.01 -22.33 3.45
C VAL A 230 -30.10 -22.64 2.41
N GLY A 231 -30.55 -23.89 2.27
CA GLY A 231 -31.79 -24.18 1.48
C GLY A 231 -31.99 -25.61 0.96
N ASP A 232 -30.97 -26.44 1.00
CA ASP A 232 -30.82 -27.66 0.19
C ASP A 232 -30.82 -28.96 1.01
N GLY A 233 -31.10 -28.89 2.32
CA GLY A 233 -31.35 -30.06 3.17
C GLY A 233 -30.13 -30.95 3.49
N LYS A 234 -28.96 -30.75 2.87
CA LYS A 234 -27.72 -31.46 3.16
C LYS A 234 -26.95 -30.78 4.30
N LYS A 235 -26.95 -31.40 5.49
CA LYS A 235 -26.24 -30.90 6.69
C LYS A 235 -24.74 -31.18 6.60
N THR A 236 -23.93 -30.18 6.31
CA THR A 236 -22.50 -30.23 6.66
C THR A 236 -22.32 -29.96 8.15
N SER A 237 -21.29 -30.54 8.78
CA SER A 237 -21.00 -30.37 10.21
C SER A 237 -20.44 -28.99 10.58
N LEU A 238 -20.06 -28.16 9.60
CA LEU A 238 -19.38 -26.88 9.78
C LEU A 238 -20.21 -25.72 9.27
N THR A 239 -20.17 -24.60 9.99
CA THR A 239 -20.75 -23.35 9.51
C THR A 239 -19.87 -22.71 8.42
N PRO A 240 -20.41 -21.80 7.58
CA PRO A 240 -19.60 -20.98 6.68
C PRO A 240 -18.43 -20.27 7.37
N ASP A 241 -18.69 -19.70 8.55
CA ASP A 241 -17.68 -18.98 9.33
C ASP A 241 -16.56 -19.92 9.81
N ASP A 242 -16.88 -21.16 10.16
CA ASP A 242 -15.88 -22.16 10.56
C ASP A 242 -15.00 -22.57 9.37
N ARG A 243 -15.57 -22.70 8.17
CA ARG A 243 -14.79 -22.99 6.96
C ARG A 243 -13.82 -21.88 6.61
N LEU A 244 -14.24 -20.62 6.74
CA LEU A 244 -13.36 -19.48 6.48
C LEU A 244 -12.18 -19.38 7.46
N LYS A 245 -12.23 -20.05 8.62
CA LYS A 245 -11.15 -20.09 9.62
C LYS A 245 -10.24 -21.31 9.50
N ARG A 246 -10.56 -22.27 8.63
CA ARG A 246 -9.73 -23.47 8.41
C ARG A 246 -8.55 -23.19 7.50
N ASN A 247 -7.53 -24.03 7.61
CA ASN A 247 -6.38 -24.01 6.73
C ASN A 247 -6.58 -25.00 5.59
N TYR A 248 -6.22 -24.60 4.37
CA TYR A 248 -6.38 -25.40 3.16
C TYR A 248 -5.05 -25.45 2.41
N GLU A 249 -4.84 -26.53 1.67
CA GLU A 249 -3.72 -26.63 0.75
C GLU A 249 -4.11 -27.30 -0.56
N LEU A 250 -3.50 -26.87 -1.66
CA LEU A 250 -3.70 -27.55 -2.94
C LEU A 250 -2.85 -28.81 -2.99
N ALA A 251 -3.45 -29.92 -3.39
CA ALA A 251 -2.74 -31.19 -3.57
C ALA A 251 -2.42 -31.51 -5.05
N ARG A 252 -2.89 -30.66 -5.98
CA ARG A 252 -2.58 -30.67 -7.41
C ARG A 252 -2.99 -29.35 -8.05
N ASP A 253 -2.59 -29.18 -9.31
CA ASP A 253 -3.13 -28.13 -10.18
C ASP A 253 -4.64 -28.30 -10.38
N ILE A 254 -5.35 -27.18 -10.47
CA ILE A 254 -6.81 -27.13 -10.64
C ILE A 254 -7.14 -26.41 -11.94
N ASP A 255 -8.05 -26.98 -12.72
CA ASP A 255 -8.68 -26.30 -13.86
C ASP A 255 -10.06 -25.79 -13.44
N ALA A 256 -10.26 -24.47 -13.51
CA ALA A 256 -11.52 -23.82 -13.19
C ALA A 256 -12.46 -23.66 -14.40
N ALA A 257 -12.04 -24.07 -15.60
CA ALA A 257 -12.84 -23.98 -16.82
C ALA A 257 -14.25 -24.60 -16.73
N PRO A 258 -14.51 -25.67 -15.95
CA PRO A 258 -15.87 -26.21 -15.78
C PRO A 258 -16.85 -25.26 -15.09
N LEU A 259 -16.38 -24.19 -14.43
CA LEU A 259 -17.26 -23.20 -13.80
C LEU A 259 -17.43 -21.96 -14.71
N ASP A 260 -18.68 -21.60 -15.01
CA ASP A 260 -18.97 -20.38 -15.75
C ASP A 260 -18.63 -19.10 -14.95
N ASN A 261 -18.78 -19.16 -13.63
CA ASN A 261 -18.51 -18.06 -12.71
C ASN A 261 -18.18 -18.59 -11.31
N PHE A 262 -16.95 -18.39 -10.85
CA PHE A 262 -16.55 -18.76 -9.50
C PHE A 262 -17.08 -17.75 -8.47
N VAL A 263 -17.50 -18.25 -7.29
CA VAL A 263 -17.96 -17.37 -6.20
C VAL A 263 -16.76 -17.06 -5.28
N PRO A 264 -16.39 -15.78 -5.09
CA PRO A 264 -15.23 -15.41 -4.27
C PRO A 264 -15.23 -16.02 -2.87
N ILE A 265 -14.05 -16.45 -2.40
CA ILE A 265 -13.84 -16.94 -1.05
C ILE A 265 -13.84 -15.78 -0.05
N GLY A 266 -14.82 -15.76 0.83
CA GLY A 266 -15.09 -14.61 1.69
C GLY A 266 -15.73 -13.44 0.92
N SER A 267 -16.42 -12.55 1.64
CA SER A 267 -17.17 -11.45 1.05
C SER A 267 -17.05 -10.16 1.83
N CYS A 268 -17.43 -9.05 1.21
CA CYS A 268 -17.51 -7.74 1.85
C CYS A 268 -18.70 -7.59 2.82
N GLY A 269 -19.42 -8.67 3.13
CA GLY A 269 -20.57 -8.64 4.04
C GLY A 269 -21.79 -7.92 3.45
N PRO A 270 -22.78 -7.58 4.31
CA PRO A 270 -23.95 -6.80 3.91
C PRO A 270 -23.57 -5.45 3.28
N ASP A 271 -24.37 -5.00 2.32
CA ASP A 271 -24.20 -3.73 1.61
C ASP A 271 -22.85 -3.55 0.89
N ASP A 272 -22.12 -4.65 0.66
CA ASP A 272 -20.86 -4.66 -0.08
C ASP A 272 -19.76 -3.79 0.59
N ASN A 273 -19.79 -3.70 1.92
CA ASN A 273 -18.87 -2.88 2.70
C ASN A 273 -17.67 -3.67 3.27
N CYS A 274 -16.60 -3.75 2.48
CA CYS A 274 -15.39 -4.50 2.82
C CYS A 274 -14.68 -4.00 4.09
N MET A 275 -14.92 -2.76 4.54
CA MET A 275 -14.33 -2.26 5.79
C MET A 275 -14.91 -2.93 7.05
N MET A 276 -16.13 -3.46 6.96
CA MET A 276 -16.82 -4.15 8.06
C MET A 276 -16.52 -5.66 8.09
N ALA A 277 -15.79 -6.18 7.09
CA ALA A 277 -15.56 -7.61 6.90
C ALA A 277 -14.42 -8.21 7.76
N ARG A 278 -13.75 -7.38 8.59
CA ARG A 278 -12.44 -7.65 9.22
C ARG A 278 -12.27 -8.99 9.95
N GLY A 279 -13.35 -9.56 10.51
CA GLY A 279 -13.28 -10.84 11.23
C GLY A 279 -14.52 -11.72 11.14
N LYS A 280 -15.45 -11.41 10.22
CA LYS A 280 -16.72 -12.15 10.10
C LYS A 280 -16.97 -12.72 8.71
N TYR A 281 -16.58 -12.00 7.66
CA TYR A 281 -16.92 -12.37 6.29
C TYR A 281 -15.70 -12.70 5.42
N GLY A 282 -14.49 -12.38 5.88
CA GLY A 282 -13.25 -12.69 5.18
C GLY A 282 -12.69 -14.07 5.52
N PHE A 283 -11.83 -14.58 4.64
CA PHE A 283 -11.02 -15.77 4.91
C PHE A 283 -9.95 -15.45 5.96
N MET A 284 -9.91 -16.24 7.04
CA MET A 284 -9.06 -16.03 8.22
C MET A 284 -8.00 -17.13 8.41
N GLY A 285 -8.09 -18.23 7.66
CA GLY A 285 -7.12 -19.32 7.71
C GLY A 285 -5.91 -19.12 6.79
N VAL A 286 -5.14 -20.19 6.60
CA VAL A 286 -4.03 -20.28 5.66
C VAL A 286 -4.47 -21.04 4.42
N PHE A 287 -4.28 -20.47 3.24
CA PHE A 287 -4.43 -21.15 1.95
C PHE A 287 -3.05 -21.30 1.31
N ASP A 288 -2.53 -22.52 1.28
CA ASP A 288 -1.22 -22.84 0.70
C ASP A 288 -1.39 -23.51 -0.66
N GLY A 289 -1.01 -22.81 -1.73
CA GLY A 289 -1.02 -23.38 -3.07
C GLY A 289 0.01 -24.49 -3.26
N ARG A 290 1.01 -24.64 -2.37
CA ARG A 290 2.13 -25.61 -2.51
C ARG A 290 2.83 -25.53 -3.87
N ASN A 291 2.85 -24.35 -4.48
CA ASN A 291 3.30 -24.03 -5.83
C ASN A 291 2.46 -24.63 -6.97
N HIS A 292 1.26 -25.12 -6.69
CA HIS A 292 0.28 -25.51 -7.70
C HIS A 292 -0.37 -24.30 -8.37
N VAL A 293 -0.96 -24.60 -9.53
CA VAL A 293 -1.61 -23.59 -10.38
C VAL A 293 -3.11 -23.82 -10.43
N ILE A 294 -3.89 -22.75 -10.26
CA ILE A 294 -5.31 -22.69 -10.64
C ILE A 294 -5.40 -22.02 -12.01
N ARG A 295 -5.99 -22.68 -13.01
CA ARG A 295 -6.11 -22.15 -14.38
C ARG A 295 -7.54 -21.77 -14.71
N ASN A 296 -7.70 -20.85 -15.65
CA ASN A 296 -8.98 -20.51 -16.29
C ASN A 296 -10.05 -19.99 -15.31
N LEU A 297 -9.62 -19.31 -14.23
CA LEU A 297 -10.54 -18.75 -13.24
C LEU A 297 -11.34 -17.59 -13.86
N LYS A 298 -12.67 -17.72 -13.88
CA LYS A 298 -13.57 -16.68 -14.35
C LYS A 298 -14.47 -16.17 -13.22
N ILE A 299 -14.47 -14.87 -13.00
CA ILE A 299 -15.36 -14.18 -12.07
C ILE A 299 -15.88 -12.90 -12.74
N SER A 300 -17.19 -12.78 -12.96
CA SER A 300 -17.82 -11.55 -13.46
C SER A 300 -18.94 -11.13 -12.52
N LEU A 301 -18.68 -10.08 -11.74
CA LEU A 301 -19.55 -9.49 -10.73
C LEU A 301 -19.49 -7.95 -10.82
N PRO A 302 -19.88 -7.33 -11.96
CA PRO A 302 -19.64 -5.90 -12.23
C PRO A 302 -20.32 -4.93 -11.26
N GLN A 303 -21.24 -5.41 -10.43
CA GLN A 303 -21.96 -4.60 -9.42
C GLN A 303 -21.43 -4.80 -7.99
N ARG A 304 -20.45 -5.69 -7.79
CA ARG A 304 -19.93 -6.04 -6.46
C ARG A 304 -18.48 -5.61 -6.27
N GLY A 305 -18.14 -5.24 -5.05
CA GLY A 305 -16.79 -4.97 -4.59
C GLY A 305 -16.17 -6.19 -3.93
N GLY A 306 -14.83 -6.15 -3.74
CA GLY A 306 -14.10 -7.26 -3.13
C GLY A 306 -14.20 -8.52 -3.98
N VAL A 307 -13.73 -8.43 -5.21
CA VAL A 307 -13.83 -9.51 -6.20
C VAL A 307 -12.44 -10.07 -6.50
N GLY A 308 -12.30 -11.39 -6.36
CA GLY A 308 -11.10 -12.17 -6.62
C GLY A 308 -11.32 -13.63 -6.23
N LEU A 309 -10.30 -14.48 -6.36
CA LEU A 309 -10.37 -15.84 -5.81
C LEU A 309 -10.78 -15.80 -4.33
N PHE A 310 -10.19 -14.86 -3.58
CA PHE A 310 -10.66 -14.43 -2.28
C PHE A 310 -11.33 -13.06 -2.43
N GLY A 311 -12.59 -12.92 -2.03
CA GLY A 311 -13.24 -11.62 -2.04
C GLY A 311 -12.64 -10.71 -0.97
N VAL A 312 -12.50 -11.25 0.25
CA VAL A 312 -11.84 -10.57 1.37
C VAL A 312 -10.89 -11.56 2.08
N LEU A 313 -9.63 -11.16 2.21
CA LEU A 313 -8.66 -11.83 3.10
C LEU A 313 -8.63 -11.07 4.43
N GLY A 314 -9.07 -11.72 5.50
CA GLY A 314 -9.13 -11.15 6.86
C GLY A 314 -7.76 -10.98 7.51
N GLU A 315 -7.71 -10.37 8.69
CA GLU A 315 -6.45 -9.95 9.35
C GLU A 315 -5.48 -11.11 9.64
N THR A 316 -5.99 -12.31 9.91
CA THR A 316 -5.17 -13.52 10.11
C THR A 316 -5.01 -14.35 8.84
N GLY A 317 -5.72 -13.99 7.78
CA GLY A 317 -5.76 -14.74 6.52
C GLY A 317 -4.41 -14.70 5.81
N VAL A 318 -3.98 -15.86 5.33
CA VAL A 318 -2.75 -15.99 4.53
C VAL A 318 -3.06 -16.72 3.24
N VAL A 319 -2.66 -16.16 2.10
CA VAL A 319 -2.65 -16.84 0.81
C VAL A 319 -1.21 -16.91 0.34
N MET A 320 -0.70 -18.12 0.08
CA MET A 320 0.69 -18.28 -0.28
C MET A 320 1.00 -19.39 -1.28
N ASN A 321 2.16 -19.31 -1.91
CA ASN A 321 2.71 -20.31 -2.84
C ASN A 321 1.70 -20.74 -3.92
N LEU A 322 0.97 -19.77 -4.48
CA LEU A 322 -0.14 -20.03 -5.39
C LEU A 322 0.05 -19.29 -6.71
N SER A 323 -0.13 -19.99 -7.81
CA SER A 323 -0.24 -19.37 -9.13
C SER A 323 -1.68 -19.44 -9.62
N VAL A 324 -2.19 -18.34 -10.15
CA VAL A 324 -3.48 -18.29 -10.85
C VAL A 324 -3.24 -17.78 -12.26
N GLU A 325 -3.55 -18.60 -13.26
CA GLU A 325 -3.22 -18.35 -14.66
C GLU A 325 -4.47 -18.32 -15.54
N ASN A 326 -4.40 -17.54 -16.63
CA ASN A 326 -5.49 -17.34 -17.57
C ASN A 326 -6.80 -16.90 -16.88
N ALA A 327 -6.68 -16.03 -15.88
CA ALA A 327 -7.84 -15.53 -15.15
C ALA A 327 -8.55 -14.39 -15.90
N SER A 328 -9.87 -14.32 -15.77
CA SER A 328 -10.69 -13.22 -16.27
C SER A 328 -11.62 -12.73 -15.16
N ILE A 329 -11.29 -11.58 -14.58
CA ILE A 329 -11.96 -11.05 -13.38
C ILE A 329 -12.59 -9.69 -13.70
N GLU A 330 -13.89 -9.56 -13.43
CA GLU A 330 -14.64 -8.31 -13.56
C GLU A 330 -15.41 -8.00 -12.26
N GLY A 331 -15.25 -6.78 -11.75
CA GLY A 331 -15.88 -6.31 -10.53
C GLY A 331 -16.28 -4.83 -10.59
N ARG A 332 -16.84 -4.30 -9.50
CA ARG A 332 -17.15 -2.87 -9.34
C ARG A 332 -15.98 -2.11 -8.75
N SER A 333 -15.46 -2.60 -7.63
CA SER A 333 -14.37 -1.98 -6.87
C SER A 333 -13.55 -3.03 -6.10
N GLY A 334 -12.32 -2.71 -5.70
CA GLY A 334 -11.51 -3.62 -4.88
C GLY A 334 -11.39 -4.99 -5.54
N THR A 335 -10.88 -5.01 -6.77
CA THR A 335 -10.89 -6.19 -7.63
C THR A 335 -9.47 -6.61 -7.98
N GLY A 336 -9.15 -7.89 -7.81
CA GLY A 336 -7.88 -8.49 -8.21
C GLY A 336 -7.97 -10.00 -8.36
N ILE A 337 -7.00 -10.63 -9.03
CA ILE A 337 -7.07 -12.08 -9.30
C ILE A 337 -7.03 -12.90 -8.01
N MET A 338 -6.06 -12.60 -7.13
CA MET A 338 -5.90 -13.34 -5.88
C MET A 338 -6.90 -12.86 -4.84
N VAL A 339 -6.92 -11.56 -4.58
CA VAL A 339 -7.69 -10.99 -3.48
C VAL A 339 -8.38 -9.69 -3.89
N GLY A 340 -9.66 -9.56 -3.61
CA GLY A 340 -10.39 -8.31 -3.76
C GLY A 340 -9.92 -7.26 -2.74
N ALA A 341 -10.17 -7.52 -1.44
CA ALA A 341 -9.69 -6.70 -0.33
C ALA A 341 -8.80 -7.49 0.63
N ASN A 342 -7.54 -7.08 0.77
CA ASN A 342 -6.55 -7.72 1.61
C ASN A 342 -6.34 -6.98 2.94
N MET A 343 -6.57 -7.67 4.05
CA MET A 343 -6.20 -7.25 5.40
C MET A 343 -5.17 -8.18 6.04
N GLY A 344 -4.90 -9.31 5.40
CA GLY A 344 -3.95 -10.33 5.85
C GLY A 344 -2.66 -10.31 5.02
N THR A 345 -2.18 -11.49 4.64
CA THR A 345 -0.90 -11.65 3.93
C THR A 345 -1.06 -12.41 2.64
N VAL A 346 -0.63 -11.80 1.53
CA VAL A 346 -0.46 -12.45 0.22
C VAL A 346 1.04 -12.63 -0.02
N TYR A 347 1.51 -13.87 -0.12
CA TYR A 347 2.93 -14.19 -0.07
C TYR A 347 3.36 -15.21 -1.11
N LYS A 348 4.37 -14.89 -1.95
CA LYS A 348 4.86 -15.83 -2.99
C LYS A 348 3.75 -16.30 -3.93
N THR A 349 2.99 -15.36 -4.46
CA THR A 349 1.89 -15.65 -5.40
C THR A 349 2.20 -15.14 -6.80
N HIS A 350 1.65 -15.79 -7.83
CA HIS A 350 1.75 -15.35 -9.22
C HIS A 350 0.36 -15.20 -9.82
N ALA A 351 -0.03 -13.98 -10.21
CA ALA A 351 -1.33 -13.68 -10.77
C ALA A 351 -1.21 -13.33 -12.27
N LYS A 352 -1.87 -14.09 -13.14
CA LYS A 352 -1.81 -13.86 -14.59
C LYS A 352 -3.19 -13.89 -15.23
N GLY A 353 -3.58 -12.77 -15.84
CA GLY A 353 -4.89 -12.67 -16.49
C GLY A 353 -5.32 -11.23 -16.79
N THR A 354 -6.62 -11.05 -16.98
CA THR A 354 -7.24 -9.74 -17.21
C THR A 354 -8.15 -9.36 -16.05
N VAL A 355 -8.01 -8.13 -15.55
CA VAL A 355 -8.84 -7.57 -14.47
C VAL A 355 -9.49 -6.27 -14.91
N LYS A 356 -10.80 -6.16 -14.71
CA LYS A 356 -11.59 -4.98 -15.06
C LYS A 356 -12.50 -4.55 -13.91
N ALA A 357 -12.43 -3.30 -13.48
CA ALA A 357 -13.35 -2.74 -12.50
C ALA A 357 -13.37 -1.20 -12.53
N GLY A 358 -14.24 -0.55 -11.76
CA GLY A 358 -14.31 0.91 -11.70
C GLY A 358 -13.17 1.54 -10.88
N LEU A 359 -12.95 1.03 -9.68
CA LEU A 359 -12.08 1.64 -8.65
C LEU A 359 -11.23 0.59 -7.93
N ALA A 360 -10.00 0.95 -7.53
CA ALA A 360 -9.13 0.09 -6.70
C ALA A 360 -8.93 -1.30 -7.34
N VAL A 361 -8.25 -1.31 -8.48
CA VAL A 361 -8.09 -2.50 -9.33
C VAL A 361 -6.62 -2.90 -9.39
N GLY A 362 -6.30 -4.10 -8.94
CA GLY A 362 -4.94 -4.65 -9.02
C GLY A 362 -4.90 -5.91 -9.85
N GLY A 363 -3.80 -6.20 -10.54
CA GLY A 363 -3.65 -7.48 -11.23
C GLY A 363 -3.71 -8.65 -10.24
N SER A 364 -3.13 -8.51 -9.04
CA SER A 364 -3.23 -9.53 -7.99
C SER A 364 -4.19 -9.14 -6.87
N VAL A 365 -4.12 -7.91 -6.36
CA VAL A 365 -4.87 -7.47 -5.17
C VAL A 365 -5.58 -6.14 -5.44
N GLY A 366 -6.89 -6.07 -5.24
CA GLY A 366 -7.65 -4.83 -5.44
C GLY A 366 -7.29 -3.73 -4.44
N GLY A 367 -7.69 -3.92 -3.18
CA GLY A 367 -7.36 -3.04 -2.05
C GLY A 367 -6.44 -3.73 -1.04
N ASN A 368 -5.41 -3.06 -0.55
CA ASN A 368 -4.43 -3.65 0.37
C ASN A 368 -4.24 -2.81 1.65
N SER A 369 -4.73 -3.33 2.78
CA SER A 369 -4.41 -2.85 4.14
C SER A 369 -3.40 -3.75 4.87
N GLY A 370 -3.20 -4.97 4.36
CA GLY A 370 -2.24 -5.94 4.91
C GLY A 370 -0.89 -5.91 4.20
N LEU A 371 -0.31 -7.09 3.96
CA LEU A 371 0.98 -7.27 3.29
C LEU A 371 0.81 -8.04 1.97
N VAL A 372 1.47 -7.54 0.92
CA VAL A 372 1.76 -8.30 -0.30
C VAL A 372 3.27 -8.42 -0.43
N ALA A 373 3.80 -9.64 -0.45
CA ALA A 373 5.24 -9.88 -0.40
C ALA A 373 5.69 -11.01 -1.34
N MET A 374 6.81 -10.79 -2.04
CA MET A 374 7.39 -11.77 -2.96
C MET A 374 6.42 -12.25 -4.05
N SER A 375 5.46 -11.39 -4.44
CA SER A 375 4.40 -11.74 -5.37
C SER A 375 4.58 -11.05 -6.70
N THR A 376 4.02 -11.66 -7.75
CA THR A 376 4.15 -11.20 -9.12
C THR A 376 2.79 -11.12 -9.83
N ALA A 377 2.67 -10.19 -10.77
CA ALA A 377 1.49 -10.08 -11.62
C ALA A 377 1.84 -9.86 -13.10
N GLU A 378 1.06 -10.47 -13.99
CA GLU A 378 1.16 -10.37 -15.45
C GLU A 378 -0.22 -10.21 -16.10
N GLY A 379 -0.26 -9.58 -17.29
CA GLY A 379 -1.46 -9.48 -18.11
C GLY A 379 -1.98 -8.05 -18.22
N GLY A 380 -3.28 -7.83 -17.98
CA GLY A 380 -3.94 -6.55 -18.24
C GLY A 380 -4.87 -6.09 -17.14
N VAL A 381 -4.78 -4.81 -16.77
CA VAL A 381 -5.67 -4.16 -15.80
C VAL A 381 -6.33 -2.95 -16.46
N THR A 382 -7.66 -2.91 -16.44
CA THR A 382 -8.46 -1.78 -16.93
C THR A 382 -9.33 -1.23 -15.80
N ALA A 383 -9.19 0.08 -15.51
CA ALA A 383 -9.99 0.74 -14.49
C ALA A 383 -10.38 2.17 -14.82
N GLN A 384 -11.30 2.78 -14.08
CA GLN A 384 -11.49 4.23 -14.14
C GLN A 384 -10.47 4.94 -13.24
N GLN A 385 -10.30 4.48 -12.00
CA GLN A 385 -9.43 5.11 -11.00
C GLN A 385 -8.68 4.10 -10.14
N ALA A 386 -7.51 4.51 -9.63
CA ALA A 386 -6.71 3.77 -8.66
C ALA A 386 -6.41 2.34 -9.13
N ALA A 387 -5.63 2.21 -10.20
CA ALA A 387 -5.23 0.90 -10.73
C ALA A 387 -3.74 0.66 -10.70
N GLY A 388 -3.35 -0.53 -10.25
CA GLY A 388 -1.98 -0.98 -10.23
C GLY A 388 -1.80 -2.30 -10.94
N GLY A 389 -0.61 -2.56 -11.48
CA GLY A 389 -0.32 -3.88 -12.03
C GLY A 389 -0.37 -4.98 -10.98
N LEU A 390 0.06 -4.72 -9.74
CA LEU A 390 -0.05 -5.67 -8.63
C LEU A 390 -1.19 -5.30 -7.67
N VAL A 391 -1.21 -4.04 -7.21
CA VAL A 391 -2.14 -3.56 -6.18
C VAL A 391 -2.87 -2.29 -6.63
N GLY A 392 -4.20 -2.25 -6.54
CA GLY A 392 -4.98 -1.07 -6.93
C GLY A 392 -4.81 0.11 -5.97
N ASP A 393 -5.40 0.00 -4.78
CA ASP A 393 -5.29 0.98 -3.69
C ASP A 393 -4.65 0.35 -2.46
N MET A 394 -3.82 1.09 -1.73
CA MET A 394 -3.18 0.55 -0.54
C MET A 394 -2.95 1.55 0.60
N THR A 395 -3.11 1.02 1.81
CA THR A 395 -2.62 1.57 3.07
C THR A 395 -1.59 0.67 3.75
N GLY A 396 -1.48 -0.58 3.27
CA GLY A 396 -0.55 -1.59 3.75
C GLY A 396 0.83 -1.55 3.08
N GLY A 397 1.44 -2.73 2.96
CA GLY A 397 2.80 -2.91 2.45
C GLY A 397 2.86 -3.75 1.17
N VAL A 398 3.75 -3.37 0.26
CA VAL A 398 4.19 -4.15 -0.91
C VAL A 398 5.71 -4.29 -0.84
N VAL A 399 6.20 -5.52 -0.77
CA VAL A 399 7.61 -5.80 -0.51
C VAL A 399 8.14 -6.85 -1.48
N SER A 400 9.31 -6.62 -2.07
CA SER A 400 10.01 -7.58 -2.94
C SER A 400 9.12 -8.17 -4.04
N SER A 401 8.26 -7.35 -4.64
CA SER A 401 7.21 -7.78 -5.56
C SER A 401 7.37 -7.10 -6.93
N SER A 402 6.84 -7.71 -7.99
CA SER A 402 6.97 -7.16 -9.34
C SER A 402 5.71 -7.26 -10.19
N ALA A 403 5.53 -6.33 -11.12
CA ALA A 403 4.42 -6.38 -12.07
C ALA A 403 4.87 -6.12 -13.51
N ASP A 404 4.50 -7.03 -14.41
CA ASP A 404 4.59 -6.86 -15.86
C ASP A 404 3.18 -6.85 -16.47
N VAL A 405 2.45 -5.77 -16.17
CA VAL A 405 1.02 -5.64 -16.47
C VAL A 405 0.78 -4.40 -17.31
N THR A 406 -0.01 -4.53 -18.36
CA THR A 406 -0.54 -3.36 -19.08
C THR A 406 -1.65 -2.73 -18.26
N VAL A 407 -1.45 -1.50 -17.78
CA VAL A 407 -2.41 -0.76 -16.95
C VAL A 407 -3.04 0.36 -17.77
N SER A 408 -4.37 0.37 -17.87
CA SER A 408 -5.12 1.40 -18.58
C SER A 408 -6.27 1.97 -17.75
N GLY A 409 -6.48 3.28 -17.81
CA GLY A 409 -7.58 3.95 -17.08
C GLY A 409 -7.53 5.46 -17.13
N ASN A 410 -8.19 6.15 -16.17
CA ASN A 410 -8.23 7.61 -16.17
C ASN A 410 -7.20 8.21 -15.20
N ARG A 411 -7.27 7.86 -13.91
CA ARG A 411 -6.50 8.57 -12.87
C ARG A 411 -5.88 7.64 -11.83
N ALA A 412 -4.70 8.04 -11.30
CA ALA A 412 -3.98 7.33 -10.24
C ALA A 412 -3.61 5.91 -10.68
N LEU A 413 -2.87 5.81 -11.78
CA LEU A 413 -2.46 4.53 -12.34
C LEU A 413 -0.97 4.31 -12.09
N GLY A 414 -0.63 3.13 -11.57
CA GLY A 414 0.75 2.73 -11.34
C GLY A 414 1.07 1.40 -12.03
N GLY A 415 2.31 1.23 -12.50
CA GLY A 415 2.74 -0.07 -13.00
C GLY A 415 2.72 -1.17 -11.92
N LEU A 416 2.96 -0.82 -10.65
CA LEU A 416 2.86 -1.73 -9.50
C LEU A 416 1.67 -1.39 -8.60
N VAL A 417 1.56 -0.13 -8.16
CA VAL A 417 0.54 0.35 -7.21
C VAL A 417 -0.20 1.57 -7.77
N GLY A 418 -1.52 1.53 -7.84
CA GLY A 418 -2.31 2.68 -8.30
C GLY A 418 -2.25 3.87 -7.34
N LEU A 419 -2.89 3.72 -6.18
CA LEU A 419 -2.90 4.70 -5.10
C LEU A 419 -2.23 4.12 -3.85
N SER A 420 -1.34 4.89 -3.24
CA SER A 420 -0.75 4.58 -1.95
C SER A 420 -1.03 5.72 -0.96
N THR A 421 -1.72 5.39 0.13
CA THR A 421 -2.06 6.31 1.22
C THR A 421 -1.51 5.75 2.53
N PHE A 422 -0.48 6.37 3.10
CA PHE A 422 0.31 5.82 4.23
C PHE A 422 1.08 4.53 3.96
N GLY A 423 0.99 3.99 2.73
CA GLY A 423 1.52 2.69 2.37
C GLY A 423 3.04 2.67 2.17
N MET A 424 3.56 1.45 2.05
CA MET A 424 4.99 1.17 1.97
C MET A 424 5.31 0.31 0.74
N VAL A 425 6.12 0.81 -0.19
CA VAL A 425 6.65 0.06 -1.34
C VAL A 425 8.16 -0.12 -1.17
N PHE A 426 8.61 -1.36 -1.04
CA PHE A 426 10.02 -1.70 -0.80
C PHE A 426 10.51 -2.76 -1.77
N ASP A 427 11.72 -2.56 -2.31
CA ASP A 427 12.44 -3.55 -3.13
C ASP A 427 11.59 -4.11 -4.28
N SER A 428 10.75 -3.28 -4.89
CA SER A 428 9.72 -3.72 -5.83
C SER A 428 9.87 -3.05 -7.19
N SER A 429 9.30 -3.67 -8.23
CA SER A 429 9.48 -3.19 -9.61
C SER A 429 8.24 -3.28 -10.48
N ALA A 430 8.24 -2.48 -11.55
CA ALA A 430 7.24 -2.60 -12.61
C ALA A 430 7.85 -2.37 -14.01
N SER A 431 7.39 -3.14 -14.98
CA SER A 431 7.85 -3.08 -16.38
C SER A 431 6.73 -2.87 -17.39
N GLY A 432 5.51 -3.28 -17.07
CA GLY A 432 4.38 -3.20 -18.01
C GLY A 432 3.92 -1.77 -18.27
N PRO A 433 3.40 -1.46 -19.48
CA PRO A 433 3.07 -0.10 -19.89
C PRO A 433 1.88 0.48 -19.10
N VAL A 434 1.93 1.78 -18.82
CA VAL A 434 0.86 2.52 -18.13
C VAL A 434 0.31 3.60 -19.04
N LYS A 435 -1.01 3.57 -19.31
CA LYS A 435 -1.69 4.56 -20.14
C LYS A 435 -2.94 5.13 -19.44
N GLY A 436 -3.06 6.45 -19.40
CA GLY A 436 -4.27 7.09 -18.87
C GLY A 436 -4.30 8.60 -19.00
N THR A 437 -5.08 9.26 -18.15
CA THR A 437 -5.31 10.70 -18.24
C THR A 437 -4.39 11.51 -17.30
N SER A 438 -4.42 11.25 -15.98
CA SER A 438 -3.66 12.05 -14.98
C SER A 438 -3.14 11.22 -13.81
N ASP A 439 -2.12 11.73 -13.11
CA ASP A 439 -1.51 11.08 -11.94
C ASP A 439 -1.01 9.65 -12.24
N LEU A 440 -0.11 9.54 -13.22
CA LEU A 440 0.39 8.26 -13.71
C LEU A 440 1.83 8.06 -13.30
N GLY A 441 2.15 6.88 -12.76
CA GLY A 441 3.50 6.50 -12.37
C GLY A 441 3.89 5.17 -12.99
N GLY A 442 5.14 5.03 -13.45
CA GLY A 442 5.62 3.72 -13.89
C GLY A 442 5.68 2.69 -12.76
N LEU A 443 5.78 3.11 -11.50
CA LEU A 443 5.69 2.23 -10.32
C LEU A 443 4.44 2.55 -9.49
N VAL A 444 4.29 3.80 -9.06
CA VAL A 444 3.18 4.24 -8.18
C VAL A 444 2.44 5.43 -8.81
N GLY A 445 1.13 5.33 -9.04
CA GLY A 445 0.35 6.45 -9.61
C GLY A 445 0.35 7.67 -8.68
N MET A 446 -0.23 7.51 -7.50
CA MET A 446 -0.25 8.53 -6.45
C MET A 446 0.33 7.99 -5.15
N ASN A 447 1.25 8.74 -4.55
CA ASN A 447 1.88 8.42 -3.27
C ASN A 447 1.60 9.54 -2.27
N THR A 448 0.77 9.27 -1.27
CA THR A 448 0.31 10.24 -0.26
C THR A 448 0.64 9.74 1.13
N ASP A 449 1.42 10.51 1.90
CA ASP A 449 1.98 10.10 3.21
C ASP A 449 2.68 8.72 3.21
N GLY A 450 3.05 8.21 2.04
CA GLY A 450 3.63 6.90 1.82
C GLY A 450 5.15 6.93 1.68
N THR A 451 5.73 5.74 1.51
CA THR A 451 7.16 5.57 1.28
C THR A 451 7.41 4.62 0.12
N VAL A 452 8.19 5.08 -0.86
CA VAL A 452 8.74 4.26 -1.94
C VAL A 452 10.24 4.18 -1.75
N ASN A 453 10.77 2.98 -1.57
CA ASN A 453 12.18 2.77 -1.30
C ASN A 453 12.77 1.59 -2.07
N ASN A 454 14.02 1.76 -2.55
CA ASN A 454 14.76 0.71 -3.27
C ASN A 454 13.97 0.09 -4.43
N SER A 455 13.14 0.88 -5.10
CA SER A 455 12.16 0.38 -6.06
C SER A 455 12.35 1.06 -7.40
N PHE A 456 11.96 0.40 -8.49
CA PHE A 456 12.24 0.92 -9.81
C PHE A 456 11.17 0.63 -10.84
N SER A 457 11.13 1.45 -11.89
CA SER A 457 10.28 1.18 -13.03
C SER A 457 11.04 1.25 -14.35
N THR A 458 10.73 0.31 -15.23
CA THR A 458 11.11 0.32 -16.65
C THR A 458 9.90 0.54 -17.55
N ALA A 459 8.72 0.77 -16.97
CA ALA A 459 7.46 0.93 -17.68
C ALA A 459 7.44 2.21 -18.53
N SER A 460 6.93 2.12 -19.76
CA SER A 460 6.55 3.31 -20.51
C SER A 460 5.27 3.91 -19.93
N VAL A 461 5.24 5.23 -19.73
CA VAL A 461 4.10 5.94 -19.15
C VAL A 461 3.57 6.98 -20.15
N ILE A 462 2.30 6.88 -20.51
CA ILE A 462 1.63 7.77 -21.46
C ILE A 462 0.41 8.39 -20.80
N GLY A 463 0.48 9.69 -20.54
CA GLY A 463 -0.59 10.51 -19.99
C GLY A 463 -1.19 11.49 -20.98
N GLU A 464 -2.45 11.87 -20.78
CA GLU A 464 -3.14 12.89 -21.59
C GLU A 464 -3.05 14.29 -20.97
N THR A 465 -2.85 14.39 -19.65
CA THR A 465 -2.88 15.67 -18.92
C THR A 465 -1.66 15.80 -17.98
N SER A 466 -1.87 15.94 -16.66
CA SER A 466 -0.85 16.30 -15.68
C SER A 466 -0.43 15.17 -14.73
N ASN A 467 0.74 15.38 -14.10
CA ASN A 467 1.35 14.53 -13.08
C ASN A 467 1.76 13.15 -13.62
N ILE A 468 2.57 13.17 -14.67
CA ILE A 468 3.03 11.96 -15.36
C ILE A 468 4.49 11.72 -15.00
N GLY A 469 4.76 10.65 -14.24
CA GLY A 469 6.08 10.31 -13.71
C GLY A 469 6.57 8.95 -14.16
N GLY A 470 7.86 8.82 -14.47
CA GLY A 470 8.44 7.51 -14.79
C GLY A 470 8.46 6.54 -13.60
N LEU A 471 8.53 7.03 -12.36
CA LEU A 471 8.40 6.21 -11.14
C LEU A 471 7.10 6.54 -10.40
N VAL A 472 6.88 7.81 -10.06
CA VAL A 472 5.71 8.26 -9.28
C VAL A 472 4.99 9.40 -9.99
N GLY A 473 3.68 9.29 -10.22
CA GLY A 473 2.92 10.38 -10.84
C GLY A 473 2.84 11.62 -9.95
N PHE A 474 2.22 11.46 -8.78
CA PHE A 474 2.13 12.52 -7.77
C PHE A 474 2.66 12.05 -6.41
N ASN A 475 3.67 12.74 -5.89
CA ASN A 475 4.30 12.46 -4.60
C ASN A 475 3.94 13.56 -3.58
N SER A 476 3.01 13.28 -2.68
CA SER A 476 2.48 14.25 -1.70
C SER A 476 2.79 13.82 -0.27
N LEU A 477 3.45 14.69 0.52
CA LEU A 477 3.81 14.40 1.92
C LEU A 477 4.59 13.08 2.11
N SER A 478 5.19 12.59 1.03
CA SER A 478 5.71 11.23 0.93
C SER A 478 7.21 11.23 0.68
N VAL A 479 7.83 10.05 0.83
CA VAL A 479 9.26 9.87 0.59
C VAL A 479 9.48 8.91 -0.58
N VAL A 480 10.27 9.34 -1.56
CA VAL A 480 10.85 8.50 -2.62
C VAL A 480 12.35 8.43 -2.40
N ARG A 481 12.90 7.24 -2.21
CA ARG A 481 14.32 7.10 -1.85
C ARG A 481 15.00 5.90 -2.50
N ASN A 482 16.23 6.08 -2.97
CA ASN A 482 17.03 5.00 -3.58
C ASN A 482 16.31 4.32 -4.75
N SER A 483 15.56 5.08 -5.54
CA SER A 483 14.64 4.54 -6.53
C SER A 483 14.91 5.12 -7.91
N TYR A 484 14.53 4.42 -8.96
CA TYR A 484 14.83 4.89 -10.30
C TYR A 484 13.81 4.54 -11.37
N ALA A 485 13.78 5.35 -12.43
CA ALA A 485 12.95 5.12 -13.60
C ALA A 485 13.76 5.16 -14.89
N THR A 486 13.45 4.25 -15.82
CA THR A 486 14.14 4.17 -17.12
C THR A 486 13.19 4.11 -18.32
N GLY A 487 11.91 3.80 -18.11
CA GLY A 487 10.93 3.72 -19.19
C GLY A 487 10.49 5.10 -19.68
N ALA A 488 10.23 5.23 -20.99
CA ALA A 488 9.87 6.50 -21.62
C ALA A 488 8.60 7.11 -21.01
N VAL A 489 8.58 8.44 -20.84
CA VAL A 489 7.46 9.18 -20.23
C VAL A 489 6.95 10.22 -21.22
N SER A 490 5.65 10.21 -21.50
CA SER A 490 4.98 11.20 -22.35
C SER A 490 3.72 11.73 -21.68
N GLY A 491 3.51 13.05 -21.70
CA GLY A 491 2.30 13.70 -21.17
C GLY A 491 2.08 15.10 -21.74
N ALA A 492 0.93 15.72 -21.52
CA ALA A 492 0.71 17.09 -21.98
C ALA A 492 1.31 18.12 -21.00
N ASP A 493 1.07 17.92 -19.70
CA ASP A 493 1.48 18.84 -18.64
C ASP A 493 2.15 18.08 -17.47
N THR A 494 2.94 18.78 -16.65
CA THR A 494 3.63 18.27 -15.45
C THR A 494 4.18 16.84 -15.63
N VAL A 495 5.22 16.72 -16.45
CA VAL A 495 5.85 15.45 -16.84
C VAL A 495 7.25 15.36 -16.25
N GLY A 496 7.53 14.33 -15.48
CA GLY A 496 8.83 14.09 -14.86
C GLY A 496 9.39 12.72 -15.18
N GLY A 497 10.70 12.64 -15.46
CA GLY A 497 11.34 11.34 -15.72
C GLY A 497 11.30 10.40 -14.51
N LEU A 498 11.33 10.93 -13.27
CA LEU A 498 11.16 10.17 -12.03
C LEU A 498 9.80 10.46 -11.40
N VAL A 499 9.50 11.74 -11.13
CA VAL A 499 8.27 12.15 -10.45
C VAL A 499 7.56 13.24 -11.25
N GLY A 500 6.27 13.07 -11.56
CA GLY A 500 5.49 14.10 -12.24
C GLY A 500 5.39 15.38 -11.42
N ARG A 501 4.66 15.33 -10.30
CA ARG A 501 4.58 16.42 -9.31
C ARG A 501 5.11 15.98 -7.94
N ASN A 502 5.98 16.80 -7.36
CA ASN A 502 6.58 16.55 -6.05
C ASN A 502 6.18 17.64 -5.03
N ASN A 503 5.44 17.20 -4.00
CA ASN A 503 5.18 17.93 -2.76
C ASN A 503 5.73 17.14 -1.55
N GLY A 504 6.70 16.25 -1.78
CA GLY A 504 7.32 15.39 -0.78
C GLY A 504 8.83 15.43 -0.87
N VAL A 505 9.49 14.39 -0.37
CA VAL A 505 10.95 14.30 -0.36
C VAL A 505 11.41 13.24 -1.36
N ILE A 506 12.33 13.61 -2.25
CA ILE A 506 13.02 12.71 -3.16
C ILE A 506 14.50 12.67 -2.77
N ARG A 507 15.03 11.47 -2.51
CA ARG A 507 16.43 11.29 -2.08
C ARG A 507 17.14 10.18 -2.82
N ARG A 508 18.35 10.43 -3.34
CA ARG A 508 19.22 9.38 -3.91
C ARG A 508 18.52 8.59 -5.01
N SER A 509 17.75 9.28 -5.84
CA SER A 509 16.93 8.68 -6.89
C SER A 509 17.28 9.26 -8.25
N TYR A 510 17.07 8.50 -9.32
CA TYR A 510 17.43 8.97 -10.67
C TYR A 510 16.45 8.55 -11.75
N ALA A 511 16.38 9.34 -12.81
CA ALA A 511 15.67 8.99 -14.02
C ALA A 511 16.62 8.96 -15.21
N ALA A 512 16.55 7.91 -16.01
CA ALA A 512 17.29 7.78 -17.27
C ALA A 512 16.35 7.65 -18.49
N ALA A 513 15.08 8.01 -18.31
CA ALA A 513 14.04 7.93 -19.34
C ALA A 513 14.06 9.13 -20.29
N SER A 514 13.64 8.91 -21.54
CA SER A 514 13.23 10.02 -22.42
C SER A 514 11.92 10.62 -21.92
N VAL A 515 11.90 11.94 -21.73
CA VAL A 515 10.71 12.69 -21.28
C VAL A 515 10.20 13.56 -22.42
N LYS A 516 8.92 13.41 -22.75
CA LYS A 516 8.21 14.29 -23.69
C LYS A 516 7.02 14.94 -22.98
N GLY A 517 7.03 16.27 -22.90
CA GLY A 517 5.82 17.00 -22.52
C GLY A 517 5.73 18.38 -23.15
N GLU A 518 4.52 18.93 -23.17
CA GLU A 518 4.20 20.15 -23.92
C GLU A 518 4.39 21.41 -23.07
N SER A 519 4.18 21.31 -21.75
CA SER A 519 4.29 22.44 -20.81
C SER A 519 5.37 22.18 -19.75
N ASN A 520 4.97 21.84 -18.51
CA ASN A 520 5.90 21.71 -17.39
C ASN A 520 6.62 20.35 -17.41
N SER A 521 7.76 20.26 -18.10
CA SER A 521 8.50 19.00 -18.26
C SER A 521 9.90 19.08 -17.66
N GLY A 522 10.26 18.10 -16.84
CA GLY A 522 11.59 17.98 -16.27
C GLY A 522 12.16 16.57 -16.38
N SER A 523 13.47 16.48 -16.58
CA SER A 523 14.15 15.19 -16.75
C SER A 523 14.13 14.34 -15.47
N LEU A 524 14.07 14.95 -14.29
CA LEU A 524 13.91 14.28 -13.00
C LEU A 524 12.50 14.50 -12.43
N VAL A 525 12.11 15.75 -12.19
CA VAL A 525 10.80 16.13 -11.66
C VAL A 525 10.13 17.13 -12.60
N GLY A 526 8.84 16.96 -12.87
CA GLY A 526 8.07 17.92 -13.69
C GLY A 526 7.87 19.26 -12.96
N ILE A 527 7.30 19.22 -11.76
CA ILE A 527 7.17 20.39 -10.87
C ILE A 527 7.42 20.00 -9.41
N THR A 528 8.16 20.84 -8.69
CA THR A 528 8.27 20.81 -7.23
C THR A 528 7.60 22.05 -6.64
N VAL A 529 6.62 21.87 -5.74
CA VAL A 529 5.90 22.98 -5.07
C VAL A 529 6.46 23.21 -3.67
N ASP A 530 6.30 22.23 -2.77
CA ASP A 530 6.77 22.26 -1.38
C ASP A 530 7.77 21.11 -1.08
N GLY A 531 8.23 20.43 -2.13
CA GLY A 531 9.06 19.25 -2.03
C GLY A 531 10.56 19.55 -1.98
N GLU A 532 11.35 18.56 -1.55
CA GLU A 532 12.81 18.63 -1.56
C GLU A 532 13.40 17.53 -2.45
N GLU A 533 14.47 17.87 -3.17
CA GLU A 533 15.27 16.94 -3.96
C GLU A 533 16.71 16.94 -3.43
N LYS A 534 17.18 15.80 -2.90
CA LYS A 534 18.53 15.69 -2.30
C LYS A 534 19.29 14.51 -2.90
N SER A 535 20.46 14.79 -3.48
CA SER A 535 21.34 13.77 -4.10
C SER A 535 20.63 12.97 -5.20
N SER A 536 19.73 13.61 -5.95
CA SER A 536 18.95 13.01 -7.04
C SER A 536 19.32 13.68 -8.36
N PHE A 537 19.32 12.94 -9.46
CA PHE A 537 19.81 13.44 -10.74
C PHE A 537 19.10 12.78 -11.92
N ALA A 538 19.01 13.50 -13.03
CA ALA A 538 18.67 12.95 -14.33
C ALA A 538 19.83 13.25 -15.27
N PRO A 539 20.65 12.26 -15.64
CA PRO A 539 21.68 12.49 -16.64
C PRO A 539 20.95 12.85 -17.94
N GLY A 540 21.28 14.02 -18.52
CA GLY A 540 20.81 14.36 -19.85
C GLY A 540 21.11 13.18 -20.77
N ALA A 541 20.06 12.63 -21.41
CA ALA A 541 20.05 11.30 -22.01
C ALA A 541 21.45 10.85 -22.48
N PRO A 542 22.18 10.03 -21.70
CA PRO A 542 23.48 9.60 -22.17
C PRO A 542 23.19 8.67 -23.35
N ALA A 543 23.79 8.98 -24.51
CA ALA A 543 23.77 8.14 -25.70
C ALA A 543 24.24 6.70 -25.41
N ASP A 544 24.82 6.45 -24.23
CA ASP A 544 25.15 5.14 -23.74
C ASP A 544 25.07 5.10 -22.19
N LEU A 545 24.07 4.41 -21.63
CA LEU A 545 23.96 4.12 -20.19
C LEU A 545 25.22 3.46 -19.62
N LYS A 546 26.09 2.86 -20.45
CA LYS A 546 27.40 2.31 -20.07
C LYS A 546 28.46 3.37 -19.74
N THR A 547 28.23 4.63 -20.08
CA THR A 547 29.19 5.75 -19.88
C THR A 547 28.92 6.58 -18.60
N LEU A 548 27.87 6.24 -17.85
CA LEU A 548 27.63 6.75 -16.50
C LEU A 548 28.66 6.16 -15.52
N GLU A 549 29.85 6.73 -15.52
CA GLU A 549 30.88 6.45 -14.50
C GLU A 549 30.45 7.05 -13.14
N ALA A 550 30.84 6.40 -12.05
CA ALA A 550 30.55 6.85 -10.68
C ALA A 550 30.92 8.33 -10.44
N GLU A 551 32.00 8.82 -11.05
CA GLU A 551 32.47 10.20 -10.92
C GLU A 551 31.58 11.23 -11.63
N LYS A 552 30.99 10.86 -12.78
CA LYS A 552 30.10 11.75 -13.55
C LYS A 552 28.66 11.74 -13.05
N SER A 553 28.24 10.68 -12.35
CA SER A 553 26.93 10.62 -11.70
C SER A 553 26.86 11.43 -10.40
N GLY A 554 28.00 11.82 -9.84
CA GLY A 554 28.09 12.38 -8.48
C GLY A 554 28.05 11.32 -7.38
N TRP A 555 28.26 10.04 -7.72
CA TRP A 555 28.22 8.89 -6.79
C TRP A 555 29.60 8.39 -6.39
N ALA A 556 30.66 8.86 -7.05
CA ALA A 556 32.01 8.61 -6.58
C ALA A 556 32.20 9.39 -5.28
N PRO A 557 32.68 8.74 -4.20
CA PRO A 557 33.19 9.49 -3.07
C PRO A 557 34.25 10.45 -3.63
N LYS A 558 34.06 11.76 -3.42
CA LYS A 558 35.16 12.69 -3.61
C LYS A 558 36.20 12.31 -2.57
N VAL A 559 37.30 11.70 -3.01
CA VAL A 559 38.42 11.40 -2.14
C VAL A 559 38.97 12.72 -1.64
N ASN A 560 38.52 13.16 -0.46
CA ASN A 560 39.15 14.24 0.26
C ASN A 560 39.99 13.60 1.35
N ILE A 561 41.30 13.64 1.14
CA ILE A 561 42.31 13.05 2.01
C ILE A 561 42.50 13.97 3.22
N SER A 562 41.54 13.99 4.13
CA SER A 562 41.72 14.39 5.53
C SER A 562 40.38 14.31 6.25
N HIS A 563 40.30 13.36 7.19
CA HIS A 563 39.39 13.23 8.32
C HIS A 563 37.94 13.75 8.20
N ASP A 564 37.03 12.80 8.45
CA ASP A 564 35.58 12.90 8.61
C ASP A 564 34.75 12.83 7.31
N MET A 565 34.57 11.60 6.81
CA MET A 565 33.66 11.28 5.70
C MET A 565 32.58 10.25 6.05
N LEU A 566 31.43 10.46 5.40
CA LEU A 566 30.16 9.73 5.44
C LEU A 566 30.28 8.27 4.96
N ASP A 567 29.68 7.34 5.72
CA ASP A 567 29.70 5.90 5.39
C ASP A 567 28.31 5.28 5.14
N PHE A 568 28.23 4.45 4.10
CA PHE A 568 27.09 3.62 3.68
C PHE A 568 27.40 2.13 3.94
N TYR A 569 26.47 1.33 4.51
CA TYR A 569 26.62 -0.14 4.61
C TYR A 569 25.28 -0.91 4.58
N CYS A 570 25.31 -2.20 4.17
CA CYS A 570 24.18 -3.16 4.21
C CYS A 570 24.09 -3.87 5.57
N ASP A 571 23.03 -3.64 6.36
CA ASP A 571 22.83 -4.37 7.62
C ASP A 571 21.92 -5.61 7.46
N ARG A 572 21.99 -6.50 8.45
CA ARG A 572 21.25 -7.77 8.52
C ARG A 572 19.74 -7.59 8.79
N ASN A 573 19.31 -6.38 9.17
CA ASN A 573 17.93 -6.05 9.52
C ASN A 573 17.23 -5.13 8.50
N PHE A 574 17.86 -4.90 7.33
CA PHE A 574 17.40 -3.96 6.30
C PHE A 574 17.02 -2.58 6.86
N SER A 575 17.71 -2.14 7.92
CA SER A 575 17.52 -0.85 8.59
C SER A 575 18.43 0.22 7.98
N GLY A 576 19.55 -0.20 7.38
CA GLY A 576 20.56 0.69 6.84
C GLY A 576 21.43 1.37 7.91
N ALA A 577 21.47 0.84 9.14
CA ALA A 577 22.42 1.23 10.18
C ALA A 577 23.27 0.02 10.59
N ILE A 578 24.60 0.13 10.49
CA ILE A 578 25.56 -0.84 11.04
C ILE A 578 26.30 -0.17 12.20
N GLU A 579 26.46 -0.89 13.31
CA GLU A 579 27.31 -0.48 14.45
C GLU A 579 28.77 -0.33 13.98
N PRO A 580 29.51 0.72 14.38
CA PRO A 580 30.86 0.96 13.89
C PRO A 580 31.84 -0.23 13.98
N SER A 581 31.62 -1.12 14.95
CA SER A 581 32.40 -2.32 15.20
C SER A 581 32.17 -3.48 14.21
N GLU A 582 31.10 -3.46 13.42
CA GLU A 582 30.70 -4.56 12.53
C GLU A 582 31.13 -4.34 11.06
N ARG A 583 31.93 -3.30 10.79
CA ARG A 583 32.36 -2.88 9.44
C ARG A 583 33.51 -3.74 8.90
N THR A 584 33.39 -4.25 7.69
CA THR A 584 34.49 -4.93 6.97
C THR A 584 34.61 -4.49 5.51
N ALA A 585 35.79 -4.66 4.91
CA ALA A 585 36.12 -4.26 3.54
C ALA A 585 35.40 -5.07 2.43
N GLN A 586 34.45 -5.96 2.77
CA GLN A 586 33.71 -6.78 1.81
C GLN A 586 32.25 -6.33 1.60
N ASN A 587 31.81 -5.27 2.29
CA ASN A 587 30.42 -4.81 2.29
C ASN A 587 30.12 -3.68 1.26
N TYR A 588 30.38 -3.88 -0.03
CA TYR A 588 30.10 -2.90 -1.10
C TYR A 588 28.82 -3.21 -1.90
N ILE A 589 28.05 -2.18 -2.26
CA ILE A 589 26.66 -2.33 -2.75
C ILE A 589 26.52 -2.48 -4.28
N TRP A 590 27.53 -2.12 -5.09
CA TRP A 590 27.40 -2.25 -6.57
C TRP A 590 28.70 -2.61 -7.27
N LYS A 591 28.66 -3.61 -8.17
CA LYS A 591 29.69 -3.90 -9.18
C LYS A 591 29.04 -3.88 -10.58
N PHE A 592 29.50 -2.98 -11.45
CA PHE A 592 29.07 -2.92 -12.84
C PHE A 592 29.92 -3.88 -13.68
N ASP A 593 29.30 -4.91 -14.26
CA ASP A 593 29.96 -5.78 -15.24
C ASP A 593 29.65 -5.28 -16.66
N LYS A 594 30.63 -5.38 -17.57
CA LYS A 594 30.58 -4.86 -18.95
C LYS A 594 29.66 -5.68 -19.87
N SER A 595 29.17 -6.84 -19.43
CA SER A 595 28.23 -7.68 -20.17
C SER A 595 26.78 -7.41 -19.79
N ALA A 596 26.12 -6.55 -20.57
CA ALA A 596 24.67 -6.35 -20.70
C ALA A 596 23.75 -7.13 -19.74
N MET A 597 23.57 -6.61 -18.51
CA MET A 597 22.44 -6.82 -17.59
C MET A 597 22.47 -5.63 -16.61
N PRO A 598 21.33 -5.17 -16.04
CA PRO A 598 21.35 -4.10 -15.04
C PRO A 598 22.20 -4.51 -13.82
N PRO A 599 22.78 -3.54 -13.08
CA PRO A 599 23.68 -3.86 -11.98
C PRO A 599 22.99 -4.78 -10.97
N SER A 600 23.68 -5.84 -10.54
CA SER A 600 23.14 -6.78 -9.55
C SER A 600 23.60 -6.38 -8.15
N LEU A 601 22.64 -6.37 -7.21
CA LEU A 601 22.89 -6.21 -5.79
C LEU A 601 23.61 -7.48 -5.29
N ARG A 602 24.85 -7.36 -4.81
CA ARG A 602 25.54 -8.47 -4.12
C ARG A 602 25.90 -8.05 -2.70
N CYS A 603 25.10 -8.49 -1.73
CA CYS A 603 25.56 -8.58 -0.35
C CYS A 603 26.50 -9.79 -0.28
N GLY A 604 27.81 -9.55 -0.26
CA GLY A 604 28.80 -10.62 -0.12
C GLY A 604 28.79 -11.17 1.30
N VAL A 605 27.97 -12.17 1.58
CA VAL A 605 28.18 -13.02 2.77
C VAL A 605 29.06 -14.17 2.32
N SER A 606 30.38 -14.06 2.47
CA SER A 606 31.22 -15.26 2.41
C SER A 606 30.95 -16.07 3.66
N ALA A 607 30.41 -17.28 3.51
CA ALA A 607 30.40 -18.26 4.57
C ALA A 607 31.86 -18.59 4.94
N ASN A 608 32.21 -18.32 6.20
CA ASN A 608 33.27 -19.03 6.91
C ASN A 608 32.67 -19.55 8.21
#